data_AF-A0A015LAK7-F1
#
_entry.id   AF-A0A015LAK7-F1
#
_cell.length_a   1.000
_cell.length_b   1.000
_cell.length_c   1.000
_cell.angle_alpha   90.00
_cell.angle_beta   90.00
_cell.angle_gamma   90.00
#
_symmetry.space_group_name_H-M   'P 1'
#
loop_
_entity.id
_entity.type
_entity.pdbx_description
1 polymer ?
#
loop_
_entity_poly.entity_id
_entity_poly.type
_entity_poly.pdbx_seq_one_letter_code
_entity_poly.pdbx_strand_id
1 'polypeptide(L)'
;MNRVPKESKLDEKDKMISEIMMQLKDKYVCNHYNHKHCFVKDGHHLFLSNVSFSMWAQDIFKNNTDFKTPPNYAIFSMLHSVKPTSYNSNNKNSLTIPNVIQNFTIEVPSMKEFLEELDRKYGANKFTCYLQKFEEEEIRINQLFKLSDAEYNLIGISKISIRQTLRDESKKFE
;
A
#
# COMPACT_ATOMS: atom_id res chain seq x y z
N MET A 1 30.75 -32.82 17.79
CA MET A 1 29.62 -32.22 18.51
C MET A 1 29.10 -31.05 17.69
N ASN A 2 28.00 -31.22 16.97
CA ASN A 2 27.43 -30.17 16.13
C ASN A 2 26.45 -29.34 16.95
N ARG A 3 26.70 -28.04 16.96
CA ARG A 3 26.02 -27.02 17.75
C ARG A 3 24.60 -26.82 17.21
N VAL A 4 23.59 -27.17 18.00
CA VAL A 4 22.18 -26.86 17.72
C VAL A 4 21.99 -25.33 17.78
N PRO A 5 21.42 -24.68 16.76
CA PRO A 5 21.06 -23.27 16.84
C PRO A 5 19.90 -23.06 17.82
N LYS A 6 20.00 -22.03 18.67
CA LYS A 6 18.95 -21.66 19.63
C LYS A 6 17.76 -21.02 18.90
N GLU A 7 16.76 -21.81 18.52
CA GLU A 7 15.53 -21.37 17.85
C GLU A 7 14.48 -20.76 18.81
N SER A 8 14.66 -20.90 20.12
CA SER A 8 13.61 -20.58 21.11
C SER A 8 13.29 -19.10 21.32
N LYS A 9 14.15 -18.16 20.87
CA LYS A 9 13.96 -16.71 21.10
C LYS A 9 13.27 -15.97 19.96
N LEU A 10 13.35 -16.50 18.73
CA LEU A 10 12.71 -15.88 17.57
C LEU A 10 11.20 -16.12 17.58
N ASP A 11 10.79 -17.34 17.96
CA ASP A 11 9.39 -17.73 18.06
C ASP A 11 8.60 -16.89 19.09
N GLU A 12 9.17 -16.67 20.28
CA GLU A 12 8.52 -15.89 21.34
C GLU A 12 8.34 -14.41 20.94
N LYS A 13 9.32 -13.84 20.23
CA LYS A 13 9.26 -12.48 19.69
C LYS A 13 8.15 -12.36 18.64
N ASP A 14 8.08 -13.30 17.70
CA ASP A 14 7.08 -13.26 16.63
C ASP A 14 5.68 -13.48 17.19
N LYS A 15 5.54 -14.34 18.20
CA LYS A 15 4.30 -14.52 18.95
C LYS A 15 3.85 -13.21 19.62
N MET A 16 4.74 -12.54 20.35
CA MET A 16 4.43 -11.27 21.01
C MET A 16 4.04 -10.16 20.01
N ILE A 17 4.76 -10.05 18.89
CA ILE A 17 4.43 -9.09 17.82
C ILE A 17 3.04 -9.41 17.22
N SER A 18 2.73 -10.69 17.01
CA SER A 18 1.42 -11.11 16.49
C SER A 18 0.27 -10.79 17.46
N GLU A 19 0.48 -10.96 18.76
CA GLU A 19 -0.49 -10.62 19.81
C GLU A 19 -0.75 -9.10 19.85
N ILE A 20 0.30 -8.29 19.76
CA ILE A 20 0.18 -6.82 19.68
C ILE A 20 -0.57 -6.40 18.41
N MET A 21 -0.25 -7.02 17.28
CA MET A 21 -0.89 -6.74 15.99
C MET A 21 -2.40 -7.05 16.02
N MET A 22 -2.79 -8.16 16.66
CA MET A 22 -4.19 -8.55 16.83
C MET A 22 -4.96 -7.55 17.70
N GLN A 23 -4.37 -7.09 18.81
CA GLN A 23 -4.97 -6.07 19.67
C GLN A 23 -5.15 -4.72 18.94
N LEU A 24 -4.17 -4.32 18.12
CA LEU A 24 -4.31 -3.11 17.29
C LEU A 24 -5.46 -3.24 16.29
N LYS A 25 -5.60 -4.39 15.63
CA LYS A 25 -6.67 -4.61 14.64
C LYS A 25 -8.06 -4.55 15.27
N ASP A 26 -8.23 -5.17 16.44
CA ASP A 26 -9.48 -5.13 17.21
C ASP A 26 -9.82 -3.71 17.66
N LYS A 27 -8.82 -2.96 18.13
CA LYS A 27 -8.99 -1.59 18.59
C LYS A 27 -9.40 -0.61 17.50
N TYR A 28 -8.87 -0.79 16.29
CA TYR A 28 -9.03 0.16 15.20
C TYR A 28 -10.02 -0.32 14.14
N VAL A 29 -10.95 -1.21 14.48
CA VAL A 29 -12.08 -1.55 13.60
C VAL A 29 -12.88 -0.29 13.26
N CYS A 30 -13.17 -0.12 11.98
CA CYS A 30 -13.92 1.01 11.45
C CYS A 30 -15.05 0.50 10.56
N ASN A 31 -16.20 1.17 10.62
CA ASN A 31 -17.38 0.88 9.80
C ASN A 31 -17.61 1.95 8.71
N HIS A 32 -16.60 2.77 8.41
CA HIS A 32 -16.71 3.93 7.53
C HIS A 32 -15.97 3.70 6.20
N TYR A 33 -16.57 4.11 5.07
CA TYR A 33 -15.99 4.06 3.72
C TYR A 33 -15.35 2.73 3.30
N ASN A 34 -16.02 1.58 3.47
CA ASN A 34 -15.50 0.24 3.10
C ASN A 34 -14.19 -0.20 3.77
N HIS A 35 -13.53 0.64 4.57
CA HIS A 35 -12.30 0.31 5.26
C HIS A 35 -12.61 -0.41 6.55
N LYS A 36 -12.12 -1.66 6.68
CA LYS A 36 -12.34 -2.45 7.89
C LYS A 36 -11.64 -1.84 9.10
N HIS A 37 -10.51 -1.16 8.93
CA HIS A 37 -9.70 -0.65 10.04
C HIS A 37 -9.14 0.76 9.76
N CYS A 38 -9.31 1.69 10.70
CA CYS A 38 -8.83 3.07 10.59
C CYS A 38 -8.33 3.63 11.94
N PHE A 39 -7.28 4.46 11.89
CA PHE A 39 -6.92 5.37 12.98
C PHE A 39 -7.69 6.68 12.81
N VAL A 40 -8.46 7.07 13.83
CA VAL A 40 -9.27 8.29 13.78
C VAL A 40 -8.66 9.37 14.65
N LYS A 41 -8.44 10.55 14.07
CA LYS A 41 -8.03 11.75 14.83
C LYS A 41 -8.67 12.98 14.21
N ASP A 42 -9.26 13.82 15.07
CA ASP A 42 -9.94 15.05 14.67
C ASP A 42 -10.98 14.84 13.56
N GLY A 43 -11.66 13.68 13.58
CA GLY A 43 -12.65 13.28 12.57
C GLY A 43 -12.09 12.74 11.26
N HIS A 44 -10.76 12.73 11.07
CA HIS A 44 -10.12 12.15 9.89
C HIS A 44 -9.85 10.66 10.09
N HIS A 45 -10.27 9.85 9.12
CA HIS A 45 -10.03 8.41 9.09
C HIS A 45 -8.78 8.11 8.28
N LEU A 46 -7.74 7.62 8.94
CA LEU A 46 -6.55 7.07 8.29
C LEU A 46 -6.71 5.55 8.16
N PHE A 47 -6.79 5.03 6.93
CA PHE A 47 -6.85 3.60 6.70
C PHE A 47 -5.59 2.88 7.22
N LEU A 48 -5.80 1.77 7.94
CA LEU A 48 -4.72 0.94 8.46
C LEU A 48 -4.64 -0.38 7.70
N SER A 49 -3.60 -0.54 6.89
CA SER A 49 -3.28 -1.79 6.21
C SER A 49 -2.60 -2.80 7.15
N ASN A 50 -2.48 -4.06 6.74
CA ASN A 50 -1.68 -5.06 7.46
C ASN A 50 -0.23 -4.60 7.69
N VAL A 51 0.37 -3.91 6.72
CA VAL A 51 1.72 -3.35 6.85
C VAL A 51 1.79 -2.30 7.95
N SER A 52 0.76 -1.45 8.04
CA SER A 52 0.64 -0.44 9.11
C SER A 52 0.62 -1.11 10.48
N PHE A 53 -0.19 -2.16 10.64
CA PHE A 53 -0.27 -2.92 11.88
C PHE A 53 1.04 -3.63 12.23
N SER A 54 1.74 -4.21 11.25
CA SER A 54 3.03 -4.86 11.48
C SER A 54 4.10 -3.86 11.92
N MET A 55 4.17 -2.68 11.29
CA MET A 55 5.10 -1.62 11.70
C MET A 55 4.79 -1.13 13.11
N TRP A 56 3.50 -0.85 13.40
CA TRP A 56 3.10 -0.38 14.72
C TRP A 56 3.36 -1.42 15.81
N ALA A 57 3.05 -2.69 15.55
CA ALA A 57 3.32 -3.77 16.50
C ALA A 57 4.82 -3.93 16.79
N GLN A 58 5.67 -3.78 15.78
CA GLN A 58 7.13 -3.80 15.96
C GLN A 58 7.63 -2.64 16.81
N ASP A 59 7.08 -1.43 16.66
CA ASP A 59 7.50 -0.28 17.46
C ASP A 59 6.95 -0.30 18.89
N ILE A 60 5.77 -0.86 19.11
CA ILE A 60 5.29 -1.16 20.47
C ILE A 60 6.20 -2.18 21.14
N PHE A 61 6.56 -3.27 20.44
CA PHE A 61 7.49 -4.27 20.96
C PHE A 61 8.86 -3.67 21.31
N LYS A 62 9.32 -2.66 20.56
CA LYS A 62 10.56 -1.92 20.83
C LYS A 62 10.41 -0.80 21.87
N ASN A 63 9.21 -0.59 22.43
CA ASN A 63 8.87 0.52 23.32
C ASN A 63 9.09 1.92 22.71
N ASN A 64 9.02 2.03 21.38
CA ASN A 64 9.12 3.31 20.66
C ASN A 64 7.77 4.05 20.61
N THR A 65 6.66 3.33 20.77
CA THR A 65 5.30 3.88 20.80
C THR A 65 4.35 3.00 21.62
N ASP A 66 3.09 3.43 21.75
CA ASP A 66 2.02 2.70 22.43
C ASP A 66 0.83 2.38 21.51
N PHE A 67 -0.21 1.75 22.05
CA PHE A 67 -1.44 1.40 21.31
C PHE A 67 -2.35 2.60 20.98
N LYS A 68 -2.01 3.83 21.36
CA LYS A 68 -2.84 5.03 21.15
C LYS A 68 -2.19 5.97 20.14
N THR A 69 -0.87 5.94 20.06
CA THR A 69 -0.05 6.83 19.26
C THR A 69 0.59 6.02 18.15
N PRO A 70 0.28 6.31 16.88
CA PRO A 70 0.96 5.63 15.79
C PRO A 70 2.44 6.05 15.74
N PRO A 71 3.34 5.16 15.28
CA PRO A 71 4.75 5.49 15.08
C PRO A 71 4.93 6.68 14.13
N ASN A 72 6.04 7.42 14.28
CA ASN A 72 6.38 8.54 13.42
C ASN A 72 6.95 8.07 12.07
N TYR A 73 6.11 7.43 11.27
CA TYR A 73 6.40 7.09 9.87
C TYR A 73 5.41 7.80 8.94
N ALA A 74 5.82 7.99 7.69
CA ALA A 74 5.01 8.64 6.66
C ALA A 74 3.64 7.96 6.48
N ILE A 75 3.57 6.63 6.62
CA ILE A 75 2.31 5.86 6.54
C ILE A 75 1.26 6.26 7.60
N PHE A 76 1.69 6.89 8.69
CA PHE A 76 0.82 7.39 9.77
C PHE A 76 0.60 8.91 9.72
N SER A 77 1.15 9.59 8.72
CA SER A 77 1.00 11.04 8.58
C SER A 77 -0.40 11.38 8.06
N MET A 78 -1.17 12.14 8.84
CA MET A 78 -2.55 12.56 8.53
C MET A 78 -2.67 13.64 7.44
N LEU A 79 -1.67 13.77 6.57
CA LEU A 79 -1.47 14.90 5.66
C LEU A 79 -2.34 14.87 4.39
N HIS A 80 -3.58 14.40 4.50
CA HIS A 80 -4.64 14.69 3.52
C HIS A 80 -5.76 15.60 4.08
N SER A 81 -5.52 16.30 5.20
CA SER A 81 -6.34 17.46 5.57
C SER A 81 -5.95 18.67 4.74
N VAL A 82 -6.42 18.76 3.49
CA VAL A 82 -6.40 20.04 2.77
C VAL A 82 -7.50 20.92 3.37
N LYS A 83 -7.12 21.96 4.13
CA LYS A 83 -7.93 23.18 4.22
C LYS A 83 -7.04 24.42 4.10
N PRO A 84 -7.53 25.46 3.41
CA PRO A 84 -6.70 26.51 2.83
C PRO A 84 -6.40 27.60 3.85
N THR A 85 -5.21 28.20 3.77
CA THR A 85 -4.99 29.56 4.27
C THR A 85 -3.85 30.19 3.49
N SER A 86 -4.20 31.19 2.69
CA SER A 86 -3.24 32.07 2.01
C SER A 86 -2.56 32.96 3.04
N TYR A 87 -1.24 32.99 3.11
CA TYR A 87 -0.45 34.22 3.20
C TYR A 87 1.05 33.95 3.05
N ASN A 88 1.69 34.85 2.29
CA ASN A 88 3.12 34.92 1.96
C ASN A 88 4.05 34.93 3.19
N SER A 89 5.23 34.32 3.07
CA SER A 89 6.50 35.08 2.99
C SER A 89 7.74 34.18 2.92
N ASN A 90 8.71 34.68 2.17
CA ASN A 90 10.07 34.19 1.92
C ASN A 90 10.81 33.71 3.17
N ASN A 91 11.64 32.66 3.03
CA ASN A 91 13.09 32.86 3.07
C ASN A 91 13.88 31.62 2.65
N LYS A 92 14.97 31.90 1.93
CA LYS A 92 16.02 30.99 1.50
C LYS A 92 16.77 30.43 2.71
N ASN A 93 17.19 29.17 2.63
CA ASN A 93 18.59 28.77 2.77
C ASN A 93 18.78 27.30 2.38
N SER A 94 19.70 27.09 1.44
CA SER A 94 20.17 25.81 0.93
C SER A 94 21.10 25.14 1.96
N LEU A 95 21.18 23.80 1.95
CA LEU A 95 22.40 22.99 2.13
C LEU A 95 22.07 21.48 2.15
N THR A 96 22.37 20.79 1.03
CA THR A 96 23.14 19.51 0.90
C THR A 96 22.70 18.27 1.73
N ILE A 97 22.47 17.04 1.23
CA ILE A 97 23.11 16.19 0.18
C ILE A 97 22.22 14.90 0.02
N PRO A 98 22.37 14.04 -1.01
CA PRO A 98 21.27 13.41 -1.73
C PRO A 98 20.78 12.11 -1.10
N ASN A 99 19.47 11.92 -1.10
CA ASN A 99 18.93 10.61 -1.38
C ASN A 99 17.57 10.77 -2.04
N VAL A 100 17.35 10.00 -3.08
CA VAL A 100 16.14 9.96 -3.90
C VAL A 100 14.99 9.47 -3.02
N ILE A 101 14.37 10.38 -2.27
CA ILE A 101 13.11 10.13 -1.58
C ILE A 101 12.03 10.46 -2.59
N GLN A 102 11.78 9.49 -3.47
CA GLN A 102 10.59 9.49 -4.30
C GLN A 102 9.41 9.40 -3.32
N ASN A 103 8.69 10.51 -3.19
CA ASN A 103 7.48 10.63 -2.40
C ASN A 103 6.52 9.52 -2.83
N PHE A 104 6.42 8.44 -2.06
CA PHE A 104 5.40 7.43 -2.31
C PHE A 104 4.07 7.92 -1.72
N THR A 105 3.44 8.86 -2.42
CA THR A 105 1.99 8.83 -2.51
C THR A 105 1.64 7.45 -3.09
N ILE A 106 0.89 6.62 -2.37
CA ILE A 106 0.18 5.51 -3.04
C ILE A 106 -1.00 6.16 -3.75
N GLU A 107 -0.70 7.03 -4.72
CA GLU A 107 -1.63 7.25 -5.82
C GLU A 107 -1.84 5.86 -6.42
N VAL A 108 -3.11 5.49 -6.65
CA VAL A 108 -3.38 4.37 -7.54
C VAL A 108 -2.57 4.69 -8.79
N PRO A 109 -1.54 3.87 -9.11
CA PRO A 109 -0.65 4.21 -10.20
C PRO A 109 -1.50 4.42 -11.45
N SER A 110 -1.06 5.28 -12.36
CA SER A 110 -1.72 5.34 -13.65
C SER A 110 -1.73 3.95 -14.29
N MET A 111 -2.71 3.68 -15.16
CA MET A 111 -2.77 2.40 -15.88
C MET A 111 -1.43 2.10 -16.58
N LYS A 112 -0.79 3.12 -17.13
CA LYS A 112 0.54 3.05 -17.75
C LYS A 112 1.61 2.58 -16.77
N GLU A 113 1.74 3.20 -15.60
CA GLU A 113 2.74 2.82 -14.59
C GLU A 113 2.52 1.40 -14.06
N PHE A 114 1.27 1.00 -13.87
CA PHE A 114 0.93 -0.37 -13.48
C PHE A 114 1.39 -1.39 -14.52
N LEU A 115 1.11 -1.15 -15.81
CA LEU A 115 1.52 -2.07 -16.88
C LEU A 115 3.04 -2.09 -17.08
N GLU A 116 3.72 -0.95 -16.95
CA GLU A 116 5.19 -0.87 -16.99
C GLU A 116 5.85 -1.70 -15.87
N GLU A 117 5.25 -1.69 -14.68
CA GLU A 117 5.71 -2.53 -13.56
C GLU A 117 5.53 -4.03 -13.86
N LEU A 118 4.43 -4.41 -14.50
CA LEU A 118 4.22 -5.79 -14.94
C LEU A 118 5.25 -6.20 -16.01
N ASP A 119 5.53 -5.33 -16.97
CA ASP A 119 6.57 -5.58 -17.98
C ASP A 119 7.96 -5.76 -17.34
N ARG A 120 8.26 -4.97 -16.31
CA ARG A 120 9.51 -5.12 -15.54
C ARG A 120 9.63 -6.49 -14.87
N LYS A 121 8.52 -7.03 -14.34
CA LYS A 121 8.51 -8.31 -13.61
C LYS A 121 8.44 -9.54 -14.52
N TYR A 122 7.63 -9.46 -15.58
CA TYR A 122 7.19 -10.64 -16.34
C TYR A 122 7.70 -10.64 -17.80
N GLY A 123 8.32 -9.54 -18.25
CA GLY A 123 8.98 -9.41 -19.54
C GLY A 123 8.53 -8.16 -20.30
N ALA A 124 9.47 -7.49 -20.95
CA ALA A 124 9.24 -6.23 -21.63
C ALA A 124 8.11 -6.28 -22.69
N ASN A 125 7.28 -5.25 -22.71
CA ASN A 125 6.19 -5.04 -23.68
C ASN A 125 5.14 -6.18 -23.75
N LYS A 126 4.95 -6.93 -22.66
CA LYS A 126 3.91 -7.96 -22.55
C LYS A 126 2.55 -7.40 -22.12
N PHE A 127 2.55 -6.29 -21.40
CA PHE A 127 1.38 -5.67 -20.77
C PHE A 127 1.15 -4.25 -21.31
N THR A 128 2.19 -3.43 -21.45
CA THR A 128 2.05 -2.05 -21.96
C THR A 128 1.50 -1.98 -23.37
N CYS A 129 1.66 -3.02 -24.19
CA CYS A 129 1.03 -3.13 -25.51
C CYS A 129 -0.52 -3.11 -25.48
N TYR A 130 -1.14 -3.27 -24.31
CA TYR A 130 -2.60 -3.17 -24.14
C TYR A 130 -3.06 -1.85 -23.52
N LEU A 131 -2.17 -0.91 -23.19
CA LEU A 131 -2.52 0.35 -22.51
C LEU A 131 -3.67 1.08 -23.21
N GLN A 132 -3.55 1.26 -24.53
CA GLN A 132 -4.56 1.96 -25.33
C GLN A 132 -5.96 1.33 -25.20
N LYS A 133 -6.07 0.00 -25.15
CA LYS A 133 -7.35 -0.71 -25.01
C LYS A 133 -8.03 -0.42 -23.67
N PHE A 134 -7.25 -0.22 -22.61
CA PHE A 134 -7.80 0.14 -21.31
C PHE A 134 -8.21 1.61 -21.24
N GLU A 135 -7.47 2.50 -21.90
CA GLU A 135 -7.79 3.93 -21.96
C GLU A 135 -9.05 4.19 -22.80
N GLU A 136 -9.21 3.52 -23.94
CA GLU A 136 -10.38 3.64 -24.82
C GLU A 136 -11.69 3.20 -24.14
N GLU A 137 -11.61 2.18 -23.28
CA GLU A 137 -12.76 1.64 -22.53
C GLU A 137 -12.86 2.22 -21.10
N GLU A 138 -12.05 3.24 -20.78
CA GLU A 138 -11.95 3.89 -19.47
C GLU A 138 -11.80 2.92 -18.28
N ILE A 139 -11.15 1.76 -18.51
CA ILE A 139 -10.94 0.71 -17.51
C ILE A 139 -9.89 1.16 -16.50
N ARG A 140 -10.26 1.15 -15.22
CA ARG A 140 -9.34 1.45 -14.11
C ARG A 140 -8.70 0.18 -13.55
N ILE A 141 -7.55 0.34 -12.90
CA ILE A 141 -6.79 -0.78 -12.31
C ILE A 141 -7.67 -1.60 -11.36
N ASN A 142 -8.42 -0.94 -10.47
CA ASN A 142 -9.32 -1.59 -9.50
C ASN A 142 -10.56 -2.26 -10.11
N GLN A 143 -10.71 -2.25 -11.44
CA GLN A 143 -11.74 -2.97 -12.17
C GLN A 143 -11.18 -4.21 -12.89
N LEU A 144 -9.87 -4.25 -13.17
CA LEU A 144 -9.24 -5.34 -13.92
C LEU A 144 -9.49 -6.73 -13.31
N PHE A 145 -9.52 -6.83 -11.98
CA PHE A 145 -9.81 -8.10 -11.33
C PHE A 145 -11.27 -8.55 -11.45
N LYS A 146 -12.19 -7.62 -11.77
CA LYS A 146 -13.64 -7.85 -11.90
C LYS A 146 -14.07 -8.19 -13.32
N LEU A 147 -13.34 -7.73 -14.33
CA LEU A 147 -13.64 -8.01 -15.75
C LEU A 147 -13.73 -9.52 -15.99
N SER A 148 -14.78 -10.05 -16.56
CA SER A 148 -14.91 -11.46 -16.97
C SER A 148 -13.98 -11.80 -18.13
N ASP A 149 -13.83 -13.09 -18.42
CA ASP A 149 -13.06 -13.55 -19.59
C ASP A 149 -13.68 -13.08 -20.91
N ALA A 150 -15.00 -12.91 -20.97
CA ALA A 150 -15.70 -12.35 -22.12
C ALA A 150 -15.34 -10.87 -22.32
N GLU A 151 -15.29 -10.07 -21.25
CA GLU A 151 -14.90 -8.66 -21.33
C GLU A 151 -13.42 -8.50 -21.73
N TYR A 152 -12.52 -9.34 -21.21
CA TYR A 152 -11.13 -9.35 -21.68
C TYR A 152 -11.00 -9.73 -23.16
N ASN A 153 -11.83 -10.64 -23.65
CA ASN A 153 -11.86 -10.98 -25.07
C ASN A 153 -12.39 -9.82 -25.92
N LEU A 154 -13.40 -9.08 -25.43
CA LEU A 154 -13.99 -7.93 -26.11
C LEU A 154 -12.96 -6.83 -26.37
N ILE A 155 -12.12 -6.53 -25.38
CA ILE A 155 -11.01 -5.56 -25.52
C ILE A 155 -9.78 -6.17 -26.20
N GLY A 156 -9.87 -7.43 -26.66
CA GLY A 156 -8.84 -8.12 -27.43
C GLY A 156 -7.61 -8.56 -26.64
N ILE A 157 -7.79 -9.00 -25.39
CA ILE A 157 -6.77 -9.64 -24.54
C ILE A 157 -7.15 -11.11 -24.33
N SER A 158 -6.79 -11.95 -25.29
CA SER A 158 -7.16 -13.38 -25.30
C SER A 158 -6.17 -14.30 -24.57
N LYS A 159 -4.94 -13.82 -24.30
CA LYS A 159 -3.89 -14.63 -23.66
C LYS A 159 -4.22 -14.87 -22.18
N ILE A 160 -4.49 -16.13 -21.85
CA ILE A 160 -4.90 -16.58 -20.51
C ILE A 160 -3.92 -16.12 -19.42
N SER A 161 -2.62 -16.28 -19.64
CA SER A 161 -1.58 -15.89 -18.66
C SER A 161 -1.58 -14.39 -18.37
N ILE A 162 -1.80 -13.56 -19.39
CA ILE A 162 -1.88 -12.10 -19.24
C ILE A 162 -3.11 -11.72 -18.41
N ARG A 163 -4.27 -12.31 -18.71
CA ARG A 163 -5.50 -12.05 -17.94
C ARG A 163 -5.34 -12.40 -16.47
N GLN A 164 -4.75 -13.57 -16.18
CA GLN A 164 -4.55 -14.01 -14.80
C GLN A 164 -3.62 -13.06 -14.04
N THR A 165 -2.49 -12.66 -14.63
CA THR A 165 -1.57 -11.70 -14.01
C THR A 165 -2.22 -10.34 -13.78
N LEU A 166 -2.98 -9.83 -14.75
CA LEU A 166 -3.72 -8.56 -14.60
C LEU A 166 -4.71 -8.63 -13.44
N ARG A 167 -5.48 -9.72 -13.32
CA ARG A 167 -6.40 -9.92 -12.18
C ARG A 167 -5.69 -9.98 -10.85
N ASP A 168 -4.63 -10.77 -10.74
CA ASP A 168 -3.97 -11.03 -9.46
C ASP A 168 -3.19 -9.79 -8.97
N GLU A 169 -2.54 -9.07 -9.88
CA GLU A 169 -1.80 -7.86 -9.53
C GLU A 169 -2.74 -6.67 -9.29
N SER A 170 -3.86 -6.58 -10.00
CA SER A 170 -4.84 -5.51 -9.78
C SER A 170 -5.67 -5.67 -8.50
N LYS A 171 -5.88 -6.89 -7.99
CA LYS A 171 -6.52 -7.12 -6.67
C LYS A 171 -5.82 -6.41 -5.51
N LYS A 172 -4.54 -6.08 -5.66
CA LYS A 172 -3.78 -5.32 -4.66
C LYS A 172 -4.28 -3.87 -4.52
N PHE A 173 -5.11 -3.43 -5.46
CA PHE A 173 -5.70 -2.09 -5.54
C PHE A 173 -7.24 -2.14 -5.41
N GLU A 174 -7.81 -3.25 -4.94
CA GLU A 174 -9.21 -3.35 -4.50
C GLU A 174 -9.47 -2.54 -3.22
#